data_AF-T0ZS93-F1
#
_entry.id   AF-T0ZS93-F1
#
_cell.length_a   1.000
_cell.length_b   1.000
_cell.length_c   1.000
_cell.angle_alpha   90.00
_cell.angle_beta   90.00
_cell.angle_gamma   90.00
#
_symmetry.space_group_name_H-M   'P 1'
#
loop_
_entity.id
_entity.type
_entity.pdbx_description
1 polymer ?
#
loop_
_entity_poly.entity_id
_entity_poly.type
_entity_poly.pdbx_seq_one_letter_code
_entity_poly.pdbx_strand_id
1 'polypeptide(L)'
;MTRYAVVILTQDGYIHSEAFREIAEAVYFGLASEGMDVVWSPTVFVPGRIPIVFGANLLTPPHRASPPRPSIFNLEQTDSSSSWFTNPIYALLRATRGMGL
;
A
#
# COMPACT_ATOMS: atom_id res chain seq x y z
N MET A 1 -7.92 -12.37 -15.55
CA MET A 1 -7.63 -10.93 -15.52
C MET A 1 -7.13 -10.57 -14.14
N THR A 2 -6.07 -9.77 -14.04
CA THR A 2 -5.54 -9.30 -12.76
C THR A 2 -6.49 -8.26 -12.17
N ARG A 3 -6.80 -8.38 -10.87
CA ARG A 3 -7.72 -7.48 -10.16
C ARG A 3 -6.94 -6.69 -9.12
N TYR A 4 -7.19 -5.40 -9.02
CA TYR A 4 -6.46 -4.48 -8.15
C TYR A 4 -7.38 -3.81 -7.13
N ALA A 5 -6.80 -3.47 -5.98
CA ALA A 5 -7.40 -2.59 -4.99
C ALA A 5 -6.43 -1.43 -4.71
N VAL A 6 -6.85 -0.21 -5.02
CA VAL A 6 -6.09 1.00 -4.68
C VAL A 6 -6.48 1.42 -3.27
N VAL A 7 -5.48 1.57 -2.40
CA VAL A 7 -5.65 1.81 -0.96
C VAL A 7 -4.80 2.99 -0.55
N ILE A 8 -5.44 4.01 0.04
CA ILE A 8 -4.73 5.03 0.81
C ILE A 8 -4.93 4.68 2.27
N LEU A 9 -3.86 4.26 2.95
CA LEU A 9 -3.92 4.05 4.39
C LEU A 9 -4.06 5.40 5.07
N THR A 10 -4.97 5.46 6.04
CA THR A 10 -5.23 6.66 6.83
C THR A 10 -5.64 6.30 8.24
N GLN A 11 -5.56 7.26 9.15
CA GLN A 11 -6.09 7.21 10.51
C GLN A 11 -7.02 8.41 10.70
N ASP A 12 -7.91 8.34 11.69
CA ASP A 12 -8.83 9.43 11.99
C ASP A 12 -8.06 10.75 12.23
N GLY A 13 -8.40 11.78 11.46
CA GLY A 13 -7.77 13.10 11.52
C GLY A 13 -6.39 13.21 10.86
N TYR A 14 -5.86 12.15 10.23
CA TYR A 14 -4.53 12.18 9.62
C TYR A 14 -4.54 12.76 8.20
N ILE A 15 -4.56 14.10 8.11
CA ILE A 15 -4.65 14.85 6.84
C ILE A 15 -3.50 14.56 5.86
N HIS A 16 -2.35 14.09 6.35
CA HIS A 16 -1.19 13.81 5.52
C HIS A 16 -1.43 12.68 4.50
N SER A 17 -2.41 11.79 4.75
CA SER A 17 -2.84 10.78 3.77
C SER A 17 -3.33 11.40 2.46
N GLU A 18 -3.90 12.61 2.50
CA GLU A 18 -4.39 13.30 1.31
C GLU A 18 -3.27 13.69 0.34
N ALA A 19 -2.01 13.71 0.78
CA ALA A 19 -0.86 13.89 -0.10
C ALA A 19 -0.77 12.79 -1.18
N PHE A 20 -1.38 11.63 -0.94
CA PHE A 20 -1.44 10.54 -1.91
C PHE A 20 -2.65 10.58 -2.83
N ARG A 21 -3.65 11.44 -2.57
CA ARG A 21 -4.96 11.36 -3.21
C ARG A 21 -4.88 11.42 -4.73
N GLU A 22 -4.27 12.48 -5.27
CA GLU A 22 -4.19 12.68 -6.72
C GLU A 22 -3.37 11.58 -7.42
N ILE A 23 -2.30 11.10 -6.77
CA ILE A 23 -1.48 10.01 -7.31
C ILE A 23 -2.27 8.70 -7.32
N ALA A 24 -2.99 8.39 -6.24
CA ALA A 24 -3.83 7.21 -6.17
C ALA A 24 -4.96 7.26 -7.21
N GLU A 25 -5.56 8.44 -7.42
CA GLU A 25 -6.59 8.66 -8.44
C GLU A 25 -6.01 8.44 -9.84
N ALA A 26 -4.83 8.97 -10.14
CA ALA A 26 -4.15 8.73 -11.41
C ALA A 26 -3.86 7.24 -11.65
N VAL A 27 -3.40 6.50 -10.64
CA VAL A 27 -3.19 5.05 -10.76
C VAL A 27 -4.51 4.31 -10.97
N TYR A 28 -5.56 4.65 -10.21
CA TYR A 28 -6.87 4.05 -10.36
C TYR A 28 -7.41 4.21 -11.78
N PHE A 29 -7.45 5.44 -12.29
CA PHE A 29 -7.99 5.73 -13.61
C PHE A 29 -7.12 5.16 -14.74
N GLY A 30 -5.80 5.16 -14.58
CA GLY A 30 -4.90 4.52 -15.55
C GLY A 30 -5.10 3.01 -15.65
N LEU A 31 -5.28 2.31 -14.53
CA LEU A 31 -5.59 0.87 -14.55
C LEU A 31 -6.96 0.59 -15.19
N ALA A 32 -7.95 1.43 -14.88
CA ALA A 32 -9.29 1.32 -15.45
C ALA A 32 -9.30 1.56 -16.97
N SER A 33 -8.53 2.54 -17.47
CA SER A 33 -8.46 2.83 -18.91
C SER A 33 -7.84 1.69 -19.72
N GLU A 34 -6.96 0.90 -19.11
CA GLU A 34 -6.39 -0.32 -19.70
C GLU A 34 -7.31 -1.56 -19.57
N GLY A 35 -8.53 -1.39 -19.06
CA GLY A 35 -9.51 -2.47 -18.91
C GLY A 35 -9.25 -3.42 -17.75
N MET A 36 -8.42 -3.03 -16.77
CA MET A 36 -8.19 -3.82 -15.56
C MET A 36 -9.35 -3.64 -14.55
N ASP A 37 -9.67 -4.70 -13.80
CA ASP A 37 -10.66 -4.64 -12.73
C ASP A 37 -10.03 -4.01 -11.48
N VAL A 38 -10.30 -2.73 -11.24
CA VAL A 38 -9.74 -1.93 -10.15
C VAL A 38 -10.83 -1.32 -9.27
N VAL A 39 -10.65 -1.36 -7.95
CA VAL A 39 -11.56 -0.77 -6.96
C VAL A 39 -10.80 0.12 -5.99
N TRP A 40 -11.48 1.14 -5.47
CA TRP A 40 -11.06 1.81 -4.24
C TRP A 40 -11.31 0.91 -3.05
N SER A 41 -10.38 0.91 -2.10
CA SER A 41 -10.56 0.17 -0.86
C SER A 41 -9.99 0.94 0.34
N PRO A 42 -10.71 0.96 1.49
CA PRO A 42 -10.18 1.50 2.75
C PRO A 42 -9.23 0.52 3.45
N THR A 43 -9.05 -0.69 2.92
CA THR A 43 -8.24 -1.76 3.52
C THR A 43 -7.34 -2.44 2.49
N VAL A 44 -6.17 -2.91 2.94
CA VAL A 44 -5.24 -3.71 2.12
C VAL A 44 -5.75 -5.12 1.83
N PHE A 45 -6.78 -5.57 2.55
CA PHE A 45 -7.35 -6.90 2.42
C PHE A 45 -8.62 -6.91 1.59
N VAL A 46 -8.45 -7.01 0.27
CA VAL A 46 -9.58 -7.25 -0.63
C VAL A 46 -9.45 -8.64 -1.25
N PRO A 47 -10.35 -9.59 -0.93
CA PRO A 47 -10.27 -10.95 -1.40
C PRO A 47 -10.07 -11.04 -2.92
N GLY A 48 -8.99 -11.72 -3.34
CA GLY A 48 -8.69 -11.99 -4.73
C GLY A 48 -8.24 -10.77 -5.56
N ARG A 49 -7.83 -9.68 -4.91
CA ARG A 49 -7.24 -8.50 -5.56
C ARG A 49 -5.82 -8.24 -5.05
N ILE A 50 -4.96 -7.71 -5.90
CA ILE A 50 -3.60 -7.28 -5.54
C ILE A 50 -3.69 -5.83 -5.03
N PRO A 51 -3.22 -5.54 -3.82
CA PRO A 51 -3.29 -4.20 -3.28
C PRO A 51 -2.16 -3.30 -3.81
N ILE A 52 -2.51 -2.05 -4.07
CA ILE A 52 -1.62 -0.93 -4.36
C ILE A 52 -1.79 0.05 -3.22
N VAL A 53 -0.82 0.08 -2.31
CA VAL A 53 -0.93 0.71 -1.00
C VAL A 53 -0.12 2.00 -0.96
N PHE A 54 -0.78 3.11 -0.66
CA PHE A 54 -0.19 4.40 -0.36
C PHE A 54 -0.24 4.67 1.15
N GLY A 55 0.80 5.31 1.71
CA GLY A 55 0.89 5.56 3.15
C GLY A 55 1.35 4.35 3.95
N ALA A 56 2.33 3.59 3.42
CA ALA A 56 2.81 2.36 4.03
C ALA A 56 3.36 2.53 5.46
N ASN A 57 3.77 3.75 5.84
CA ASN A 57 4.14 4.10 7.21
C ASN A 57 3.04 3.80 8.25
N LEU A 58 1.78 3.71 7.83
CA LEU A 58 0.63 3.42 8.70
C LEU A 58 0.25 1.93 8.77
N LEU A 59 1.06 1.03 8.21
CA LEU A 59 0.79 -0.41 8.25
C LEU A 59 0.87 -0.97 9.68
N THR A 60 -0.19 -1.63 10.13
CA THR A 60 -0.25 -2.32 11.42
C THR A 60 -0.03 -3.84 11.25
N PRO A 61 0.34 -4.58 12.31
CA PRO A 61 0.54 -6.04 12.23
C PRO A 61 -0.61 -6.85 11.61
N PRO A 62 -1.90 -6.51 11.80
CA PRO A 62 -3.01 -7.12 11.08
C PRO A 62 -2.84 -7.12 9.55
N HIS A 63 -2.16 -6.12 8.98
CA HIS A 63 -1.90 -5.98 7.54
C HIS A 63 -0.90 -6.99 6.94
N ARG A 64 -0.36 -7.92 7.73
CA ARG A 64 0.65 -8.91 7.30
C ARG A 64 0.13 -10.02 6.39
N ALA A 65 -1.16 -10.33 6.38
CA ALA A 65 -1.73 -11.39 5.54
C ALA A 65 -1.90 -10.99 4.06
N SER A 66 -1.18 -9.95 3.61
CA SER A 66 -1.44 -9.27 2.33
C SER A 66 -1.27 -10.26 1.17
N PRO A 67 -2.10 -10.16 0.10
CA PRO A 67 -1.94 -10.96 -1.10
C PRO A 67 -0.48 -10.92 -1.60
N PRO A 68 0.03 -11.99 -2.22
CA PRO A 68 1.39 -12.00 -2.71
C PRO A 68 1.65 -10.82 -3.66
N ARG A 69 2.74 -10.09 -3.41
CA ARG A 69 3.30 -9.00 -4.22
C ARG A 69 2.46 -7.69 -4.24
N PRO A 70 2.18 -7.07 -3.08
CA PRO A 70 1.65 -5.72 -3.03
C PRO A 70 2.60 -4.72 -3.71
N SER A 71 2.05 -3.67 -4.31
CA SER A 71 2.80 -2.44 -4.60
C SER A 71 2.65 -1.50 -3.41
N ILE A 72 3.75 -0.95 -2.91
CA ILE A 72 3.78 -0.19 -1.65
C ILE A 72 4.49 1.15 -1.89
N PHE A 73 3.80 2.23 -1.56
CA PHE A 73 4.28 3.61 -1.70
C PHE A 73 4.34 4.29 -0.34
N ASN A 74 5.45 4.98 -0.10
CA ASN A 74 5.72 5.74 1.12
C ASN A 74 6.52 6.98 0.75
N LEU A 75 6.15 8.14 1.29
CA LEU A 75 6.87 9.41 1.08
C LEU A 75 7.84 9.74 2.21
N GLU A 76 7.74 9.05 3.35
CA GLU A 76 8.60 9.32 4.50
C GLU A 76 10.05 8.92 4.23
N GLN A 77 10.97 9.71 4.78
CA GLN A 77 12.41 9.49 4.65
C GLN A 77 12.83 8.15 5.29
N THR A 78 13.73 7.45 4.60
CA THR A 78 14.26 6.14 5.01
C THR A 78 15.73 6.27 5.40
N ASP A 79 15.99 6.74 6.62
CA ASP A 79 17.32 6.71 7.23
C ASP A 79 17.33 5.83 8.49
N SER A 80 18.52 5.54 9.01
CA SER A 80 18.70 4.66 10.18
C SER A 80 18.07 5.19 11.48
N SER A 81 17.72 6.48 11.51
CA SER A 81 17.04 7.13 12.64
C SER A 81 15.54 7.36 12.40
N SER A 82 15.00 6.96 11.24
CA SER A 82 13.62 7.26 10.87
C SER A 82 12.62 6.55 11.78
N SER A 83 11.85 7.34 12.53
CA SER A 83 10.71 6.85 13.32
C SER A 83 9.57 6.31 12.45
N TRP A 84 9.56 6.65 11.16
CA TRP A 84 8.52 6.26 10.20
C TRP A 84 8.77 4.88 9.59
N PHE A 85 10.01 4.37 9.67
CA PHE A 85 10.36 3.05 9.16
C PHE A 85 10.28 1.98 10.25
N THR A 86 9.06 1.51 10.50
CA THR A 86 8.75 0.61 11.60
C THR A 86 9.02 -0.86 11.26
N ASN A 87 9.17 -1.71 12.28
CA ASN A 87 9.32 -3.17 12.12
C ASN A 87 8.24 -3.83 11.23
N PRO A 88 6.95 -3.43 11.27
CA PRO A 88 5.95 -3.86 10.29
C PRO A 88 6.32 -3.59 8.82
N ILE A 89 6.89 -2.42 8.49
CA ILE A 89 7.32 -2.09 7.13
C ILE A 89 8.48 -2.99 6.70
N TYR A 90 9.47 -3.18 7.57
CA TYR A 90 10.57 -4.11 7.29
C TYR A 90 10.08 -5.54 7.09
N ALA A 91 9.11 -6.00 7.88
CA ALA A 91 8.51 -7.31 7.72
C ALA A 91 7.79 -7.44 6.37
N LEU A 92 7.06 -6.41 5.93
CA LEU A 92 6.38 -6.41 4.64
C LEU A 92 7.37 -6.41 3.47
N LEU A 93 8.42 -5.57 3.52
CA LEU A 93 9.47 -5.52 2.49
C LEU A 93 10.21 -6.85 2.37
N ARG A 94 10.49 -7.52 3.51
CA ARG A 94 11.09 -8.86 3.55
C ARG A 94 10.12 -9.92 3.02
N ALA A 95 8.83 -9.83 3.31
CA ALA A 95 7.83 -10.77 2.78
C ALA A 95 7.64 -10.65 1.26
N THR A 96 7.82 -9.45 0.69
CA THR A 96 7.78 -9.24 -0.77
C THR A 96 9.02 -9.73 -1.51
N ARG A 97 10.16 -9.84 -0.82
CA ARG A 97 11.39 -10.42 -1.34
C ARG A 97 11.50 -11.85 -0.84
N GLY A 98 11.01 -12.83 -1.58
CA GLY A 98 11.32 -14.23 -1.28
C GLY A 98 12.83 -14.48 -1.41
N MET A 99 13.64 -14.16 -0.39
CA MET A 99 15.02 -14.63 -0.14
C MET A 99 15.64 -13.91 1.06
N GLY A 100 16.35 -14.69 1.88
CA GLY A 100 16.92 -14.29 3.15
C GLY A 100 18.03 -13.24 3.09
N LEU A 101 18.21 -12.61 4.25
CA LEU A 101 19.46 -12.10 4.78
C LEU A 101 19.60 -12.68 6.18
#